data_AF-A0A1G7UCC8-F1
#
_entry.id   AF-A0A1G7UCC8-F1
#
_cell.length_a   1.000
_cell.length_b   1.000
_cell.length_c   1.000
_cell.angle_alpha   90.00
_cell.angle_beta   90.00
_cell.angle_gamma   90.00
#
_symmetry.space_group_name_H-M   'P 1'
#
loop_
_entity.id
_entity.type
_entity.pdbx_description
1 polymer ?
#
loop_
_entity_poly.entity_id
_entity_poly.type
_entity_poly.pdbx_seq_one_letter_code
_entity_poly.pdbx_strand_id
1 'polypeptide(L)'
;MQPMSDDGRPAAPSHALRALMTQLWLSEDPGDGWPVRVALDHVPEGGRPVERYAVTPDPARARFLVPLATQVSAAASVSRYNGLRAPKLRASRALLGAGFRSGIAQRLLRSRLVVAIDRDTPDHMLTEYLPTRHLARALGVDLVAGISVRDPDPNLKPILQLFRVTDGAPAGFAKVGWNAATRTLVSREAAAMGLVRDAVPVRVPRVLHHGSWQGRVITVVEPLPQSVSRHTDPDRPLDPAIPLAIAESTGTFTKNLGDSTYWHELTGQARELSVSKLGDDLRTTAAAVAAAMEAVEASHGLTELRFARWHGDWTPWNVGWVGKELWVWDWEHSAPAVPLGFDLLNWRFQVAVAQRGLPLRTGVRDAFTSARDELPAIGVPGEVRELVAWLYLLEMFVRTCRLRAGGGGWHSQIFPEAILGVLGELRAAV
;
A
#
# COMPACT_ATOMS: atom_id res chain seq x y z
N MET A 1 -19.72 -5.08 31.77
CA MET A 1 -18.54 -5.17 32.65
C MET A 1 -17.32 -4.80 31.82
N GLN A 2 -16.53 -3.81 32.25
CA GLN A 2 -15.28 -3.44 31.59
C GLN A 2 -14.24 -4.54 31.81
N PRO A 3 -13.32 -4.82 30.87
CA PRO A 3 -12.00 -5.29 31.24
C PRO A 3 -11.20 -4.06 31.72
N MET A 4 -11.15 -3.87 33.03
CA MET A 4 -10.20 -2.97 33.66
C MET A 4 -8.83 -3.67 33.68
N SER A 5 -7.73 -2.94 33.44
CA SER A 5 -6.43 -3.37 33.97
C SER A 5 -6.52 -3.36 35.50
N ASP A 6 -5.70 -4.17 36.19
CA ASP A 6 -5.69 -4.29 37.66
C ASP A 6 -5.65 -2.93 38.41
N ASP A 7 -5.17 -1.85 37.76
CA ASP A 7 -5.05 -0.51 38.36
C ASP A 7 -6.13 0.52 37.97
N GLY A 8 -7.21 0.13 37.28
CA GLY A 8 -8.35 1.04 36.99
C GLY A 8 -8.07 2.24 36.07
N ARG A 9 -6.92 2.30 35.40
CA ARG A 9 -6.60 3.31 34.37
C ARG A 9 -7.22 2.92 33.01
N PRO A 10 -7.64 3.89 32.17
CA PRO A 10 -8.06 3.60 30.80
C PRO A 10 -6.91 2.91 30.05
N ALA A 11 -7.24 1.82 29.34
CA ALA A 11 -6.25 1.04 28.60
C ALA A 11 -5.46 1.95 27.64
N ALA A 12 -4.13 1.92 27.74
CA ALA A 12 -3.27 2.73 26.88
C ALA A 12 -3.53 2.38 25.40
N PRO A 13 -3.55 3.38 24.49
CA PRO A 13 -3.70 3.12 23.07
C PRO A 13 -2.56 2.24 22.55
N SER A 14 -2.87 1.36 21.60
CA SER A 14 -1.86 0.59 20.87
C SER A 14 -0.82 1.48 20.22
N HIS A 15 0.38 0.93 20.00
CA HIS A 15 1.43 1.61 19.24
C HIS A 15 0.94 2.06 17.86
N ALA A 16 0.23 1.19 17.15
CA ALA A 16 -0.40 1.48 15.86
C ALA A 16 -1.37 2.68 15.91
N LEU A 17 -2.22 2.75 16.94
CA LEU A 17 -3.15 3.86 17.09
C LEU A 17 -2.42 5.18 17.37
N ARG A 18 -1.41 5.16 18.25
CA ARG A 18 -0.59 6.36 18.53
C ARG A 18 0.14 6.85 17.28
N ALA A 19 0.75 5.95 16.52
CA ALA A 19 1.44 6.29 15.28
C ALA A 19 0.47 6.92 14.27
N LEU A 20 -0.72 6.34 14.09
CA LEU A 20 -1.76 6.91 13.21
C LEU A 20 -2.17 8.32 13.67
N MET A 21 -2.31 8.54 14.98
CA MET A 21 -2.65 9.86 15.53
C MET A 21 -1.60 10.90 15.15
N THR A 22 -0.32 10.56 15.29
CA THR A 22 0.80 11.40 14.89
C THR A 22 0.79 11.66 13.39
N GLN A 23 0.59 10.63 12.58
CA GLN A 23 0.62 10.73 11.12
C GLN A 23 -0.47 11.65 10.56
N LEU A 24 -1.66 11.71 11.18
CA LEU A 24 -2.81 12.41 10.63
C LEU A 24 -3.11 13.78 11.26
N TRP A 25 -2.98 13.92 12.58
CA TRP A 25 -3.50 15.10 13.29
C TRP A 25 -2.45 15.87 14.07
N LEU A 26 -1.28 15.28 14.36
CA LEU A 26 -0.22 15.95 15.08
C LEU A 26 0.85 16.47 14.11
N SER A 27 1.48 17.58 14.47
CA SER A 27 2.65 18.10 13.76
C SER A 27 3.92 17.37 14.21
N GLU A 28 4.85 17.16 13.29
CA GLU A 28 6.21 16.68 13.61
C GLU A 28 7.03 17.76 14.33
N ASP A 29 6.71 19.04 14.07
CA ASP A 29 7.24 20.21 14.77
C ASP A 29 6.03 21.03 15.26
N PRO A 30 5.50 20.74 16.45
CA PRO A 30 4.29 21.40 16.94
C PRO A 30 4.48 22.89 17.25
N GLY A 31 5.73 23.35 17.40
CA GLY A 31 6.03 24.65 18.00
C GLY A 31 5.23 24.91 19.29
N ASP A 32 5.25 26.16 19.74
CA ASP A 32 4.25 26.65 20.68
C ASP A 32 3.04 27.12 19.86
N GLY A 33 2.06 26.24 19.59
CA GLY A 33 0.80 26.67 18.97
C GLY A 33 0.05 25.72 18.05
N TRP A 34 0.43 24.45 17.90
CA TRP A 34 -0.38 23.50 17.14
C TRP A 34 -1.77 23.30 17.80
N PRO A 35 -2.89 23.67 17.13
CA PRO A 35 -4.18 23.79 17.82
C PRO A 35 -4.92 22.47 17.91
N VAL A 36 -4.45 21.39 17.27
CA VAL A 36 -5.15 20.10 17.24
C VAL A 36 -4.69 19.21 18.39
N ARG A 37 -5.67 18.71 19.14
CA ARG A 37 -5.48 17.81 20.28
C ARG A 37 -6.29 16.55 20.05
N VAL A 38 -5.72 15.40 20.39
CA VAL A 38 -6.41 14.11 20.23
C VAL A 38 -6.41 13.36 21.56
N ALA A 39 -7.59 12.92 21.99
CA ALA A 39 -7.77 12.19 23.25
C ALA A 39 -8.72 11.01 23.10
N LEU A 40 -8.68 10.10 24.07
CA LEU A 40 -9.63 8.99 24.20
C LEU A 40 -10.70 9.33 25.23
N ASP A 41 -11.97 9.12 24.88
CA ASP A 41 -13.15 9.16 25.73
C ASP A 41 -13.51 10.51 26.37
N HIS A 42 -12.70 11.55 26.18
CA HIS A 42 -12.97 12.91 26.64
C HIS A 42 -12.57 13.95 25.58
N VAL A 43 -13.09 15.16 25.74
CA VAL A 43 -12.65 16.33 24.96
C VAL A 43 -11.42 16.92 25.67
N PRO A 44 -10.28 17.10 24.99
CA PRO A 44 -9.12 17.79 25.56
C PRO A 44 -9.47 19.17 26.11
N GLU A 45 -8.88 19.56 27.24
CA GLU A 45 -9.07 20.89 27.84
C GLU A 45 -8.69 22.00 26.85
N GLY A 46 -9.46 23.10 26.85
CA GLY A 46 -9.32 24.20 25.89
C GLY A 46 -9.81 23.91 24.47
N GLY A 47 -10.10 22.64 24.16
CA GLY A 47 -10.53 22.21 22.83
C GLY A 47 -12.05 22.21 22.63
N ARG A 48 -12.47 22.41 21.38
CA ARG A 48 -13.81 22.04 20.88
C ARG A 48 -13.68 20.80 19.98
N PRO A 49 -14.54 19.78 20.14
CA PRO A 49 -14.46 18.55 19.36
C PRO A 49 -14.89 18.78 17.91
N VAL A 50 -14.08 18.34 16.96
CA VAL A 50 -14.29 18.51 15.51
C VAL A 50 -14.49 17.20 14.77
N GLU A 51 -13.90 16.10 15.26
CA GLU A 51 -14.12 14.75 14.74
C GLU A 51 -14.26 13.75 15.90
N ARG A 52 -15.07 12.71 15.69
CA ARG A 52 -15.23 11.62 16.66
C ARG A 52 -15.22 10.27 15.95
N TYR A 53 -14.50 9.32 16.52
CA TYR A 53 -14.41 7.97 16.00
C TYR A 53 -14.70 6.95 17.09
N ALA A 54 -15.45 5.89 16.78
CA ALA A 54 -15.41 4.69 17.60
C ALA A 54 -14.14 3.91 17.27
N VAL A 55 -13.41 3.50 18.30
CA VAL A 55 -12.18 2.72 18.17
C VAL A 55 -12.54 1.24 18.23
N THR A 56 -12.21 0.47 17.20
CA THR A 56 -12.59 -0.94 17.12
C THR A 56 -11.38 -1.86 17.05
N PRO A 57 -11.39 -3.01 17.78
CA PRO A 57 -12.36 -3.38 18.81
C PRO A 57 -12.24 -2.52 20.09
N ASP A 58 -11.03 -2.07 20.42
CA ASP A 58 -10.70 -1.24 21.58
C ASP A 58 -9.37 -0.49 21.33
N PRO A 59 -8.99 0.53 22.13
CA PRO A 59 -7.77 1.31 21.91
C PRO A 59 -6.47 0.50 21.94
N ALA A 60 -6.38 -0.51 22.81
CA ALA A 60 -5.18 -1.34 22.98
C ALA A 60 -4.96 -2.32 21.82
N ARG A 61 -6.01 -2.64 21.05
CA ARG A 61 -5.94 -3.54 19.88
C ARG A 61 -6.55 -2.92 18.63
N ALA A 62 -6.53 -1.60 18.52
CA ALA A 62 -7.21 -0.88 17.45
C ALA A 62 -6.84 -1.42 16.05
N ARG A 63 -7.86 -1.62 15.22
CA ARG A 63 -7.77 -2.05 13.82
C ARG A 63 -8.49 -1.11 12.88
N PHE A 64 -9.50 -0.40 13.37
CA PHE A 64 -10.28 0.52 12.55
C PHE A 64 -10.95 1.61 13.38
N LEU A 65 -10.97 2.82 12.84
CA LEU A 65 -11.69 3.98 13.36
C LEU A 65 -12.96 4.19 12.54
N VAL A 66 -14.12 4.11 13.20
CA VAL A 66 -15.44 4.31 12.58
C VAL A 66 -15.90 5.74 12.83
N PRO A 67 -16.18 6.57 11.80
CA PRO A 67 -16.60 7.95 12.00
C PRO A 67 -17.98 8.01 12.66
N LEU A 68 -18.13 8.83 13.69
CA LEU A 68 -19.37 8.99 14.46
C LEU A 68 -20.12 10.29 14.13
N ALA A 69 -19.88 10.88 12.96
CA ALA A 69 -20.59 12.08 12.53
C ALA A 69 -22.07 11.79 12.24
N THR A 70 -22.37 10.72 11.51
CA THR A 70 -23.74 10.23 11.26
C THR A 70 -23.83 8.71 11.37
N GLN A 71 -25.02 8.18 11.63
CA GLN A 71 -25.26 6.72 11.65
C GLN A 71 -25.03 6.10 10.26
N VAL A 72 -25.40 6.82 9.21
CA VAL A 72 -25.28 6.37 7.82
C VAL A 72 -23.81 6.23 7.42
N SER A 73 -22.96 7.22 7.72
CA SER A 73 -21.53 7.15 7.42
C SER A 73 -20.80 6.10 8.26
N ALA A 74 -21.17 5.96 9.55
CA ALA A 74 -20.61 4.94 10.42
C ALA A 74 -20.87 3.55 9.83
N ALA A 75 -22.11 3.27 9.44
CA ALA A 75 -22.49 2.02 8.81
C ALA A 75 -21.80 1.79 7.46
N ALA A 76 -21.67 2.82 6.63
CA ALA A 76 -20.98 2.74 5.35
C ALA A 76 -19.51 2.31 5.52
N SER A 77 -18.79 2.90 6.48
CA SER A 77 -17.37 2.60 6.71
C SER A 77 -17.07 1.13 7.06
N VAL A 78 -18.04 0.42 7.66
CA VAL A 78 -17.86 -0.98 8.05
C VAL A 78 -18.47 -1.97 7.07
N SER A 79 -19.40 -1.55 6.21
CA SER A 79 -20.16 -2.46 5.33
C SER A 79 -19.71 -2.44 3.86
N ARG A 80 -18.97 -1.42 3.43
CA ARG A 80 -18.53 -1.29 2.03
C ARG A 80 -17.34 -2.21 1.72
N TYR A 81 -17.26 -2.61 0.44
CA TYR A 81 -16.24 -3.50 -0.14
C TYR A 81 -16.15 -4.90 0.46
N ASN A 82 -17.25 -5.38 1.05
CA ASN A 82 -17.34 -6.74 1.57
C ASN A 82 -17.15 -7.82 0.48
N GLY A 83 -17.40 -7.51 -0.79
CA GLY A 83 -17.15 -8.41 -1.94
C GLY A 83 -15.67 -8.75 -2.15
N LEU A 84 -14.76 -7.94 -1.60
CA LEU A 84 -13.32 -8.21 -1.62
C LEU A 84 -12.84 -9.07 -0.43
N ARG A 85 -13.75 -9.43 0.49
CA ARG A 85 -13.42 -10.13 1.74
C ARG A 85 -13.88 -11.58 1.71
N ALA A 86 -13.24 -12.41 2.52
CA ALA A 86 -13.67 -13.78 2.73
C ALA A 86 -15.12 -13.83 3.30
N PRO A 87 -15.92 -14.87 3.00
CA PRO A 87 -17.34 -14.93 3.36
C PRO A 87 -17.63 -14.69 4.85
N LYS A 88 -16.82 -15.28 5.74
CA LYS A 88 -16.98 -15.11 7.21
C LYS A 88 -16.83 -13.64 7.65
N LEU A 89 -15.82 -12.95 7.11
CA LEU A 89 -15.57 -11.54 7.43
C LEU A 89 -16.62 -10.62 6.79
N ARG A 90 -17.14 -10.98 5.61
CA ARG A 90 -18.26 -10.27 4.98
C ARG A 90 -19.52 -10.31 5.85
N ALA A 91 -19.87 -11.46 6.43
CA ALA A 91 -21.03 -11.60 7.30
C ALA A 91 -20.89 -10.78 8.59
N SER A 92 -19.74 -10.86 9.27
CA SER A 92 -19.51 -10.09 10.50
C SER A 92 -19.55 -8.58 10.26
N ARG A 93 -18.95 -8.11 9.16
CA ARG A 93 -19.00 -6.68 8.76
C ARG A 93 -20.41 -6.21 8.38
N ALA A 94 -21.22 -7.07 7.77
CA ALA A 94 -22.61 -6.76 7.48
C ALA A 94 -23.44 -6.59 8.77
N LEU A 95 -23.25 -7.45 9.77
CA LEU A 95 -23.88 -7.34 11.09
C LEU A 95 -23.44 -6.05 11.81
N LEU A 96 -22.15 -5.73 11.81
CA LEU A 96 -21.64 -4.47 12.36
C LEU A 96 -22.29 -3.26 11.65
N GLY A 97 -22.39 -3.30 10.33
CA GLY A 97 -23.04 -2.24 9.55
C GLY A 97 -24.53 -2.08 9.88
N ALA A 98 -25.25 -3.18 10.14
CA ALA A 98 -26.63 -3.12 10.62
C ALA A 98 -26.70 -2.49 12.03
N GLY A 99 -25.79 -2.87 12.94
CA GLY A 99 -25.71 -2.32 14.29
C GLY A 99 -25.40 -0.82 14.33
N PHE A 100 -24.59 -0.31 13.41
CA PHE A 100 -24.35 1.15 13.28
C PHE A 100 -25.55 1.89 12.68
N ARG A 101 -26.27 1.29 11.71
CA ARG A 101 -27.50 1.88 11.16
C ARG A 101 -28.60 2.01 12.21
N SER A 102 -28.72 1.03 13.11
CA SER A 102 -29.71 1.07 14.19
C SER A 102 -29.27 1.89 15.42
N GLY A 103 -28.02 2.39 15.44
CA GLY A 103 -27.45 3.11 16.58
C GLY A 103 -27.06 2.23 17.78
N ILE A 104 -27.38 0.94 17.76
CA ILE A 104 -27.06 -0.01 18.85
C ILE A 104 -25.54 -0.12 19.03
N ALA A 105 -24.78 -0.22 17.93
CA ALA A 105 -23.33 -0.34 17.98
C ALA A 105 -22.66 0.90 18.62
N GLN A 106 -23.19 2.10 18.39
CA GLN A 106 -22.65 3.35 18.96
C GLN A 106 -22.82 3.43 20.48
N ARG A 107 -23.80 2.72 21.05
CA ARG A 107 -24.03 2.61 22.49
C ARG A 107 -23.13 1.55 23.13
N LEU A 108 -22.82 0.49 22.40
CA LEU A 108 -21.99 -0.61 22.90
C LEU A 108 -20.49 -0.31 22.80
N LEU A 109 -20.07 0.47 21.79
CA LEU A 109 -18.69 0.90 21.63
C LEU A 109 -18.38 2.04 22.60
N ARG A 110 -17.73 1.67 23.69
CA ARG A 110 -17.41 2.59 24.79
C ARG A 110 -16.25 3.51 24.46
N SER A 111 -15.25 3.00 23.74
CA SER A 111 -14.02 3.75 23.44
C SER A 111 -14.14 4.63 22.20
N ARG A 112 -13.88 5.91 22.37
CA ARG A 112 -14.00 6.96 21.37
C ARG A 112 -12.69 7.73 21.25
N LEU A 113 -12.21 7.91 20.03
CA LEU A 113 -11.17 8.89 19.73
C LEU A 113 -11.84 10.22 19.43
N VAL A 114 -11.42 11.27 20.12
CA VAL A 114 -11.91 12.64 19.94
C VAL A 114 -10.76 13.48 19.40
N VAL A 115 -10.96 14.02 18.21
CA VAL A 115 -10.08 15.06 17.65
C VAL A 115 -10.74 16.39 17.99
N ALA A 116 -10.02 17.24 18.70
CA ALA A 116 -10.44 18.57 19.08
C ALA A 116 -9.46 19.61 18.53
N ILE A 117 -9.96 20.83 18.36
CA ILE A 117 -9.15 21.99 18.02
C ILE A 117 -9.31 23.05 19.10
N ASP A 118 -8.31 23.88 19.34
CA ASP A 118 -8.41 24.99 20.28
C ASP A 118 -9.66 25.84 20.00
N ARG A 119 -10.41 26.17 21.06
CA ARG A 119 -11.76 26.73 20.98
C ARG A 119 -11.83 28.01 20.14
N ASP A 120 -10.79 28.83 20.23
CA ASP A 120 -10.71 30.14 19.57
C ASP A 120 -10.25 30.04 18.10
N THR A 121 -9.95 28.83 17.60
CA THR A 121 -9.58 28.64 16.19
C THR A 121 -10.78 28.84 15.27
N PRO A 122 -10.73 29.81 14.33
CA PRO A 122 -11.84 30.07 13.40
C PRO A 122 -12.15 28.88 12.48
N ASP A 123 -13.42 28.71 12.11
CA ASP A 123 -13.85 27.58 11.28
C ASP A 123 -13.20 27.53 9.88
N HIS A 124 -12.90 28.69 9.29
CA HIS A 124 -12.22 28.73 7.98
C HIS A 124 -10.79 28.19 8.02
N MET A 125 -10.15 28.16 9.20
CA MET A 125 -8.80 27.62 9.39
C MET A 125 -8.80 26.09 9.55
N LEU A 126 -9.96 25.44 9.71
CA LEU A 126 -10.00 23.98 9.90
C LEU A 126 -9.41 23.20 8.72
N THR A 127 -9.42 23.75 7.51
CA THR A 127 -8.80 23.13 6.34
C THR A 127 -7.28 23.06 6.43
N GLU A 128 -6.66 23.94 7.22
CA GLU A 128 -5.22 23.94 7.44
C GLU A 128 -4.81 22.82 8.41
N TYR A 129 -5.69 22.43 9.33
CA TYR A 129 -5.35 21.55 10.45
C TYR A 129 -5.96 20.16 10.40
N LEU A 130 -7.06 19.97 9.65
CA LEU A 130 -7.76 18.69 9.59
C LEU A 130 -7.74 18.11 8.17
N PRO A 131 -7.22 16.88 7.98
CA PRO A 131 -7.11 16.28 6.66
C PRO A 131 -8.48 16.07 6.00
N THR A 132 -9.51 15.72 6.79
CA THR A 132 -10.87 15.53 6.27
C THR A 132 -11.47 16.84 5.75
N ARG A 133 -11.18 17.98 6.39
CA ARG A 133 -11.66 19.31 5.98
C ARG A 133 -10.92 19.83 4.76
N HIS A 134 -9.61 19.64 4.70
CA HIS A 134 -8.83 19.88 3.50
C HIS A 134 -9.40 19.13 2.30
N LEU A 135 -9.65 17.82 2.46
CA LEU A 135 -10.21 16.97 1.42
C LEU A 135 -11.66 17.31 1.06
N ALA A 136 -12.49 17.69 2.04
CA ALA A 136 -13.86 18.15 1.79
C ALA A 136 -13.87 19.39 0.88
N ARG A 137 -12.99 20.36 1.16
CA ARG A 137 -12.79 21.55 0.30
C ARG A 137 -12.29 21.15 -1.09
N ALA A 138 -11.28 20.28 -1.16
CA ALA A 138 -10.68 19.87 -2.43
C ALA A 138 -11.67 19.10 -3.34
N LEU A 139 -12.57 18.31 -2.77
CA LEU A 139 -13.57 17.53 -3.52
C LEU A 139 -14.93 18.25 -3.64
N GLY A 140 -15.11 19.40 -3.00
CA GLY A 140 -16.35 20.19 -3.04
C GLY A 140 -17.55 19.50 -2.38
N VAL A 141 -17.32 18.60 -1.42
CA VAL A 141 -18.37 17.84 -0.72
C VAL A 141 -17.99 17.65 0.75
N ASP A 142 -18.98 17.64 1.65
CA ASP A 142 -18.72 17.32 3.06
C ASP A 142 -18.38 15.85 3.26
N LEU A 143 -17.27 15.59 3.97
CA LEU A 143 -16.69 14.26 4.11
C LEU A 143 -16.45 13.86 5.57
N VAL A 144 -16.51 12.55 5.78
CA VAL A 144 -15.98 11.86 6.97
C VAL A 144 -15.14 10.67 6.54
N ALA A 145 -14.21 10.24 7.38
CA ALA A 145 -13.28 9.16 7.06
C ALA A 145 -13.50 7.92 7.93
N GLY A 146 -13.53 6.73 7.34
CA GLY A 146 -13.21 5.49 8.04
C GLY A 146 -11.72 5.19 7.89
N ILE A 147 -11.01 4.87 8.97
CA ILE A 147 -9.54 4.82 8.94
C ILE A 147 -9.03 3.47 9.46
N SER A 148 -8.23 2.79 8.65
CA SER A 148 -7.59 1.55 9.07
C SER A 148 -6.40 1.83 9.99
N VAL A 149 -6.33 1.08 11.09
CA VAL A 149 -5.21 1.14 12.04
C VAL A 149 -4.34 -0.10 11.81
N ARG A 150 -3.06 0.12 11.50
CA ARG A 150 -2.09 -0.94 11.19
C ARG A 150 -0.78 -0.65 11.93
N ASP A 151 -0.06 -1.71 12.28
CA ASP A 151 1.26 -1.56 12.89
C ASP A 151 2.18 -0.78 11.95
N PRO A 152 2.98 0.17 12.48
CA PRO A 152 3.83 1.00 11.66
C PRO A 152 4.82 0.19 10.84
N ASP A 153 4.92 0.55 9.57
CA ASP A 153 5.89 0.05 8.60
C ASP A 153 6.41 1.26 7.80
N PRO A 154 7.65 1.26 7.30
CA PRO A 154 8.22 2.44 6.64
C PRO A 154 7.44 2.90 5.41
N ASN A 155 6.81 1.96 4.71
CA ASN A 155 5.96 2.20 3.55
C ASN A 155 4.47 2.30 3.93
N LEU A 156 4.13 2.22 5.22
CA LEU A 156 2.76 2.34 5.68
C LEU A 156 2.27 3.78 5.55
N LYS A 157 1.42 3.99 4.55
CA LYS A 157 0.58 5.18 4.42
C LYS A 157 -0.76 5.01 5.17
N PRO A 158 -1.21 6.00 5.96
CA PRO A 158 -2.61 6.08 6.36
C PRO A 158 -3.54 6.03 5.14
N ILE A 159 -4.62 5.26 5.27
CA ILE A 159 -5.66 5.13 4.24
C ILE A 159 -6.99 5.53 4.86
N LEU A 160 -7.60 6.56 4.29
CA LEU A 160 -8.89 7.10 4.69
C LEU A 160 -9.94 6.70 3.65
N GLN A 161 -10.95 5.96 4.09
CA GLN A 161 -12.15 5.71 3.29
C GLN A 161 -13.09 6.90 3.45
N LEU A 162 -13.23 7.71 2.41
CA LEU A 162 -14.01 8.94 2.46
C LEU A 162 -15.47 8.65 2.13
N PHE A 163 -16.37 9.17 2.95
CA PHE A 163 -17.82 9.07 2.77
C PHE A 163 -18.45 10.45 2.84
N ARG A 164 -19.41 10.70 1.97
CA ARG A 164 -20.25 11.90 2.03
C ARG A 164 -21.07 11.88 3.32
N VAL A 165 -21.09 13.01 4.03
CA VAL A 165 -21.82 13.13 5.30
C VAL A 165 -23.33 12.94 5.12
N THR A 166 -23.87 13.42 4.00
CA THR A 166 -25.32 13.48 3.72
C THR A 166 -25.97 12.11 3.55
N ASP A 167 -25.31 11.19 2.85
CA ASP A 167 -25.91 9.92 2.39
C ASP A 167 -25.01 8.69 2.65
N GLY A 168 -23.79 8.89 3.18
CA GLY A 168 -22.80 7.82 3.36
C GLY A 168 -22.32 7.17 2.06
N ALA A 169 -22.54 7.82 0.90
CA ALA A 169 -21.99 7.35 -0.36
C ALA A 169 -20.45 7.47 -0.34
N PRO A 170 -19.71 6.49 -0.90
CA PRO A 170 -18.27 6.57 -0.96
C PRO A 170 -17.84 7.72 -1.87
N ALA A 171 -16.96 8.58 -1.36
CA ALA A 171 -16.42 9.73 -2.08
C ALA A 171 -15.03 9.48 -2.65
N GLY A 172 -14.26 8.56 -2.05
CA GLY A 172 -12.94 8.17 -2.53
C GLY A 172 -12.11 7.46 -1.46
N PHE A 173 -10.90 7.08 -1.83
CA PHE A 173 -9.90 6.60 -0.89
C PHE A 173 -8.71 7.55 -0.91
N ALA A 174 -8.43 8.18 0.24
CA ALA A 174 -7.25 9.01 0.40
C ALA A 174 -6.09 8.19 0.97
N LYS A 175 -4.94 8.26 0.30
CA LYS A 175 -3.66 7.73 0.75
C LYS A 175 -2.78 8.91 1.15
N VAL A 176 -2.23 8.88 2.36
CA VAL A 176 -1.44 9.98 2.93
C VAL A 176 0.03 9.59 3.01
N GLY A 177 0.86 10.21 2.17
CA GLY A 177 2.31 10.14 2.24
C GLY A 177 2.81 11.10 3.32
N TRP A 178 3.29 10.56 4.45
CA TRP A 178 3.66 11.34 5.62
C TRP A 178 5.17 11.44 5.83
N ASN A 179 5.93 10.46 5.33
CA ASN A 179 7.40 10.45 5.32
C ASN A 179 7.95 10.45 3.88
N ALA A 180 9.26 10.57 3.70
CA ALA A 180 9.87 10.65 2.37
C ALA A 180 9.53 9.44 1.47
N ALA A 181 9.54 8.23 2.02
CA ALA A 181 9.23 7.00 1.29
C ALA A 181 7.77 6.97 0.83
N THR A 182 6.84 7.18 1.75
CA THR A 182 5.39 7.16 1.47
C THR A 182 4.93 8.33 0.60
N ARG A 183 5.56 9.52 0.70
CA ARG A 183 5.33 10.62 -0.26
C ARG A 183 5.68 10.19 -1.68
N THR A 184 6.82 9.53 -1.86
CA THR A 184 7.24 9.01 -3.17
C THR A 184 6.26 7.97 -3.71
N LEU A 185 5.82 7.01 -2.89
CA LEU A 185 4.86 5.99 -3.28
C LEU A 185 3.50 6.58 -3.69
N VAL A 186 2.97 7.51 -2.90
CA VAL A 186 1.67 8.16 -3.14
C VAL A 186 1.69 9.01 -4.42
N SER A 187 2.81 9.69 -4.71
CA SER A 187 2.99 10.44 -5.97
C SER A 187 3.15 9.52 -7.17
N ARG A 188 3.92 8.44 -7.05
CA ARG A 188 4.09 7.44 -8.12
C ARG A 188 2.76 6.82 -8.52
N GLU A 189 1.93 6.48 -7.54
CA GLU A 189 0.61 5.91 -7.80
C GLU A 189 -0.26 6.86 -8.63
N ALA A 190 -0.35 8.14 -8.22
CA ALA A 190 -1.13 9.15 -8.94
C ALA A 190 -0.64 9.33 -10.38
N ALA A 191 0.68 9.41 -10.58
CA ALA A 191 1.29 9.53 -11.90
C ALA A 191 1.02 8.29 -12.77
N ALA A 192 1.18 7.09 -12.23
CA ALA A 192 0.96 5.84 -12.95
C ALA A 192 -0.50 5.70 -13.40
N MET A 193 -1.46 5.95 -12.51
CA MET A 193 -2.89 5.89 -12.87
C MET A 193 -3.24 6.93 -13.95
N GLY A 194 -2.68 8.15 -13.88
CA GLY A 194 -2.91 9.19 -14.89
C GLY A 194 -2.41 8.79 -16.28
N LEU A 195 -1.31 8.04 -16.36
CA LEU A 195 -0.73 7.60 -17.63
C LEU A 195 -1.44 6.35 -18.20
N VAL A 196 -1.79 5.40 -17.35
CA VAL A 196 -2.24 4.07 -17.78
C VAL A 196 -3.74 4.04 -18.05
N ARG A 197 -4.55 4.81 -17.32
CA ARG A 197 -6.01 4.67 -17.25
C ARG A 197 -6.72 4.57 -18.59
N ASP A 198 -6.35 5.42 -19.55
CA ASP A 198 -7.03 5.51 -20.84
C ASP A 198 -6.30 4.69 -21.94
N ALA A 199 -5.18 4.05 -21.60
CA ALA A 199 -4.30 3.33 -22.53
C ALA A 199 -4.41 1.80 -22.42
N VAL A 200 -5.23 1.25 -21.52
CA VAL A 200 -5.30 -0.19 -21.23
C VAL A 200 -6.72 -0.74 -21.28
N PRO A 201 -6.91 -2.04 -21.58
CA PRO A 201 -8.22 -2.68 -21.66
C PRO A 201 -8.78 -3.07 -20.28
N VAL A 202 -8.43 -2.32 -19.23
CA VAL A 202 -8.88 -2.53 -17.85
C VAL A 202 -9.34 -1.22 -17.23
N ARG A 203 -10.17 -1.31 -16.20
CA ARG A 203 -10.61 -0.14 -15.43
C ARG A 203 -9.58 0.20 -14.37
N VAL A 204 -9.03 1.40 -14.46
CA VAL A 204 -8.13 1.97 -13.46
C VAL A 204 -8.86 3.10 -12.72
N PRO A 205 -8.84 3.12 -11.37
CA PRO A 205 -9.42 4.21 -10.60
C PRO A 205 -8.87 5.59 -11.02
N ARG A 206 -9.77 6.52 -11.33
CA ARG A 206 -9.43 7.92 -11.56
C ARG A 206 -8.84 8.57 -10.30
N VAL A 207 -7.79 9.36 -10.47
CA VAL A 207 -7.30 10.30 -9.46
C VAL A 207 -8.29 11.46 -9.33
N LEU A 208 -8.91 11.60 -8.17
CA LEU A 208 -9.84 12.69 -7.85
C LEU A 208 -9.11 13.93 -7.34
N HIS A 209 -8.01 13.73 -6.62
CA HIS A 209 -7.17 14.78 -6.08
C HIS A 209 -5.75 14.27 -5.89
N HIS A 210 -4.76 15.11 -6.16
CA HIS A 210 -3.36 14.89 -5.78
C HIS A 210 -2.76 16.24 -5.39
N GLY A 211 -2.19 16.34 -4.19
CA GLY A 211 -1.67 17.61 -3.70
C GLY A 211 -0.93 17.49 -2.38
N SER A 212 -0.35 18.61 -1.95
CA SER A 212 0.36 18.73 -0.67
C SER A 212 -0.52 19.34 0.40
N TRP A 213 -0.36 18.87 1.64
CA TRP A 213 -1.04 19.40 2.81
C TRP A 213 -0.16 19.20 4.06
N GLN A 214 0.21 20.28 4.76
CA GLN A 214 1.00 20.23 6.00
C GLN A 214 2.23 19.29 5.91
N GLY A 215 3.08 19.48 4.89
CA GLY A 215 4.27 18.65 4.66
C GLY A 215 3.99 17.21 4.18
N ARG A 216 2.73 16.83 4.02
CA ARG A 216 2.27 15.53 3.53
C ARG A 216 1.87 15.63 2.06
N VAL A 217 1.86 14.50 1.38
CA VAL A 217 1.29 14.35 0.03
C VAL A 217 0.04 13.50 0.15
N ILE A 218 -1.08 13.94 -0.43
CA ILE A 218 -2.34 13.21 -0.40
C ILE A 218 -2.79 12.93 -1.82
N THR A 219 -3.06 11.66 -2.12
CA THR A 219 -3.76 11.23 -3.34
C THR A 219 -5.12 10.68 -2.94
N VAL A 220 -6.18 11.17 -3.58
CA VAL A 220 -7.52 10.60 -3.50
C VAL A 220 -7.86 9.92 -4.80
N VAL A 221 -8.23 8.65 -4.72
CA VAL A 221 -8.67 7.85 -5.87
C VAL A 221 -10.16 7.59 -5.81
N GLU A 222 -10.77 7.41 -6.98
CA GLU A 222 -12.19 7.10 -7.07
C GLU A 222 -12.50 5.80 -6.32
N PRO A 223 -13.65 5.72 -5.64
CA PRO A 223 -14.03 4.49 -4.99
C PRO A 223 -14.31 3.41 -6.03
N LEU A 224 -13.87 2.18 -5.74
CA LEU A 224 -14.22 1.02 -6.56
C LEU A 224 -15.75 0.83 -6.59
N PRO A 225 -16.31 0.23 -7.65
CA PRO A 225 -17.72 -0.11 -7.67
C PRO A 225 -18.10 -1.02 -6.50
N GLN A 226 -19.27 -0.81 -5.89
CA GLN A 226 -19.68 -1.57 -4.70
C GLN A 226 -19.88 -3.06 -4.97
N SER A 227 -20.20 -3.40 -6.22
CA SER A 227 -20.36 -4.75 -6.73
C SER A 227 -19.03 -5.44 -7.04
N VAL A 228 -17.88 -4.78 -6.87
CA VAL A 228 -16.58 -5.38 -7.15
C VAL A 228 -16.37 -6.63 -6.31
N SER A 229 -15.98 -7.71 -6.99
CA SER A 229 -15.62 -8.99 -6.37
C SER A 229 -14.15 -9.29 -6.62
N ARG A 230 -13.47 -9.87 -5.63
CA ARG A 230 -12.07 -10.29 -5.77
C ARG A 230 -11.89 -11.32 -6.88
N HIS A 231 -10.70 -11.39 -7.46
CA HIS A 231 -10.27 -12.57 -8.20
C HIS A 231 -10.13 -13.76 -7.24
N THR A 232 -10.86 -14.85 -7.49
CA THR A 232 -11.02 -15.93 -6.50
C THR A 232 -10.00 -17.05 -6.63
N ASP A 233 -9.47 -17.26 -7.83
CA ASP A 233 -8.54 -18.35 -8.13
C ASP A 233 -7.14 -17.80 -8.42
N PRO A 234 -6.25 -17.78 -7.41
CA PRO A 234 -4.89 -17.27 -7.60
C PRO A 234 -4.02 -18.17 -8.49
N ASP A 235 -4.39 -19.44 -8.71
CA ASP A 235 -3.65 -20.37 -9.57
C ASP A 235 -3.96 -20.16 -11.06
N ARG A 236 -5.10 -19.54 -11.35
CA ARG A 236 -5.49 -19.09 -12.69
C ARG A 236 -5.13 -17.61 -12.87
N PRO A 237 -3.95 -17.28 -13.42
CA PRO A 237 -3.60 -15.90 -13.71
C PRO A 237 -4.53 -15.31 -14.77
N LEU A 238 -4.51 -13.99 -14.86
CA LEU A 238 -5.20 -13.25 -15.90
C LEU A 238 -4.52 -13.48 -17.27
N ASP A 239 -5.24 -13.19 -18.35
CA ASP A 239 -4.70 -13.24 -19.70
C ASP A 239 -3.42 -12.38 -19.82
N PRO A 240 -2.27 -12.94 -20.25
CA PRO A 240 -1.02 -12.20 -20.41
C PRO A 240 -1.10 -10.97 -21.33
N ALA A 241 -2.09 -10.89 -22.22
CA ALA A 241 -2.33 -9.70 -23.03
C ALA A 241 -2.67 -8.46 -22.19
N ILE A 242 -3.21 -8.63 -20.98
CA ILE A 242 -3.55 -7.53 -20.07
C ILE A 242 -2.28 -6.86 -19.48
N PRO A 243 -1.38 -7.58 -18.77
CA PRO A 243 -0.13 -6.99 -18.32
C PRO A 243 0.76 -6.55 -19.49
N LEU A 244 0.68 -7.18 -20.67
CA LEU A 244 1.36 -6.67 -21.87
C LEU A 244 0.81 -5.30 -22.29
N ALA A 245 -0.51 -5.11 -22.34
CA ALA A 245 -1.10 -3.80 -22.65
C ALA A 245 -0.70 -2.73 -21.61
N ILE A 246 -0.59 -3.09 -20.32
CA ILE A 246 -0.05 -2.21 -19.29
C ILE A 246 1.41 -1.86 -19.60
N ALA A 247 2.21 -2.84 -19.99
CA ALA A 247 3.62 -2.63 -20.31
C ALA A 247 3.81 -1.69 -21.50
N GLU A 248 2.96 -1.81 -22.52
CA GLU A 248 3.01 -1.03 -23.75
C GLU A 248 2.33 0.35 -23.64
N SER A 249 1.57 0.59 -22.56
CA SER A 249 0.77 1.82 -22.36
C SER A 249 1.55 3.13 -22.45
N THR A 250 2.84 3.12 -22.11
CA THR A 250 3.73 4.30 -22.19
C THR A 250 4.86 4.11 -23.18
N GLY A 251 4.71 3.18 -24.13
CA GLY A 251 5.74 2.77 -25.07
C GLY A 251 6.73 1.76 -24.47
N THR A 252 7.50 1.13 -25.35
CA THR A 252 8.56 0.18 -25.00
C THR A 252 9.82 0.50 -25.78
N PHE A 253 10.98 0.13 -25.24
CA PHE A 253 12.26 0.32 -25.92
C PHE A 253 13.19 -0.87 -25.65
N THR A 254 14.17 -1.07 -26.52
CA THR A 254 15.21 -2.10 -26.34
C THR A 254 16.52 -1.42 -25.97
N LYS A 255 17.27 -2.00 -25.02
CA LYS A 255 18.59 -1.53 -24.63
C LYS A 255 19.41 -2.68 -24.05
N ASN A 256 20.73 -2.57 -24.09
CA ASN A 256 21.61 -3.40 -23.28
C ASN A 256 21.28 -3.23 -21.79
N LEU A 257 21.33 -4.33 -21.03
CA LEU A 257 21.09 -4.32 -19.60
C LEU A 257 21.98 -3.30 -18.86
N GLY A 258 23.29 -3.37 -19.12
CA GLY A 258 24.31 -2.56 -18.46
C GLY A 258 24.16 -1.06 -18.73
N ASP A 259 23.56 -0.67 -19.86
CA ASP A 259 23.33 0.73 -20.22
C ASP A 259 21.94 1.24 -19.76
N SER A 260 21.10 0.38 -19.18
CA SER A 260 19.73 0.74 -18.82
C SER A 260 19.65 1.56 -17.54
N THR A 261 18.77 2.58 -17.54
CA THR A 261 18.51 3.39 -16.34
C THR A 261 18.03 2.52 -15.18
N TYR A 262 17.21 1.50 -15.45
CA TYR A 262 16.79 0.50 -14.47
C TYR A 262 17.97 -0.14 -13.76
N TRP A 263 18.94 -0.64 -14.52
CA TRP A 263 20.06 -1.37 -13.95
C TRP A 263 20.96 -0.45 -13.12
N HIS A 264 21.27 0.75 -13.64
CA HIS A 264 22.04 1.75 -12.89
C HIS A 264 21.37 2.19 -11.59
N GLU A 265 20.06 2.44 -11.61
CA GLU A 265 19.32 2.86 -10.41
C GLU A 265 19.25 1.73 -9.37
N LEU A 266 19.03 0.48 -9.80
CA LEU A 266 18.90 -0.66 -8.90
C LEU A 266 20.25 -1.03 -8.27
N THR A 267 21.33 -1.04 -9.07
CA THR A 267 22.70 -1.29 -8.58
C THR A 267 23.16 -0.19 -7.64
N GLY A 268 22.87 1.08 -7.96
CA GLY A 268 23.14 2.23 -7.09
C GLY A 268 22.48 2.07 -5.71
N GLN A 269 21.20 1.70 -5.70
CA GLN A 269 20.46 1.42 -4.45
C GLN A 269 21.07 0.27 -3.65
N ALA A 270 21.42 -0.85 -4.30
CA ALA A 270 22.04 -1.98 -3.63
C ALA A 270 23.41 -1.62 -3.00
N ARG A 271 24.22 -0.82 -3.72
CA ARG A 271 25.52 -0.33 -3.23
C ARG A 271 25.38 0.66 -2.07
N GLU A 272 24.40 1.57 -2.12
CA GLU A 272 24.13 2.47 -0.99
C GLU A 272 23.75 1.68 0.27
N LEU A 273 22.92 0.65 0.11
CA LEU A 273 22.50 -0.22 1.21
C LEU A 273 23.65 -1.08 1.76
N SER A 274 24.60 -1.49 0.91
CA SER A 274 25.73 -2.34 1.32
C SER A 274 26.78 -1.62 2.17
N VAL A 275 26.77 -0.28 2.18
CA VAL A 275 27.61 0.55 3.07
C VAL A 275 26.81 1.20 4.21
N SER A 276 25.52 0.83 4.34
CA SER A 276 24.66 1.35 5.39
C SER A 276 25.15 0.94 6.78
N LYS A 277 25.06 1.87 7.73
CA LYS A 277 25.33 1.65 9.15
C LYS A 277 24.14 0.97 9.88
N LEU A 278 23.04 0.72 9.18
CA LEU A 278 21.80 0.20 9.74
C LEU A 278 21.82 -1.33 9.80
N GLY A 279 22.45 -1.90 10.84
CA GLY A 279 22.42 -3.34 11.11
C GLY A 279 23.34 -4.20 10.22
N ASP A 280 23.95 -5.20 10.84
CA ASP A 280 24.92 -6.09 10.18
C ASP A 280 24.25 -7.06 9.20
N ASP A 281 23.01 -7.48 9.50
CA ASP A 281 22.16 -8.33 8.69
C ASP A 281 21.82 -7.66 7.34
N LEU A 282 21.33 -6.41 7.38
CA LEU A 282 21.02 -5.63 6.19
C LEU A 282 22.26 -5.41 5.35
N ARG A 283 23.34 -4.93 5.96
CA ARG A 283 24.59 -4.61 5.25
C ARG A 283 25.16 -5.84 4.53
N THR A 284 25.23 -6.98 5.21
CA THR A 284 25.73 -8.24 4.64
C THR A 284 24.85 -8.72 3.50
N THR A 285 23.52 -8.67 3.68
CA THR A 285 22.57 -9.09 2.64
C THR A 285 22.66 -8.18 1.42
N ALA A 286 22.67 -6.86 1.61
CA ALA A 286 22.78 -5.88 0.54
C ALA A 286 24.12 -5.97 -0.21
N ALA A 287 25.24 -6.23 0.50
CA ALA A 287 26.53 -6.49 -0.12
C ALA A 287 26.51 -7.74 -1.01
N ALA A 288 25.87 -8.82 -0.55
CA ALA A 288 25.72 -10.03 -1.36
C ALA A 288 24.82 -9.80 -2.59
N VAL A 289 23.74 -9.03 -2.45
CA VAL A 289 22.90 -8.61 -3.58
C VAL A 289 23.73 -7.80 -4.59
N ALA A 290 24.46 -6.78 -4.13
CA ALA A 290 25.30 -5.95 -4.99
C ALA A 290 26.36 -6.78 -5.75
N ALA A 291 27.03 -7.73 -5.07
CA ALA A 291 28.00 -8.62 -5.71
C ALA A 291 27.35 -9.55 -6.75
N ALA A 292 26.13 -10.05 -6.49
CA ALA A 292 25.39 -10.84 -7.47
C ALA A 292 24.98 -9.99 -8.70
N MET A 293 24.61 -8.73 -8.49
CA MET A 293 24.35 -7.80 -9.59
C MET A 293 25.63 -7.58 -10.41
N GLU A 294 26.78 -7.36 -9.78
CA GLU A 294 28.06 -7.21 -10.51
C GLU A 294 28.40 -8.43 -11.37
N ALA A 295 28.12 -9.65 -10.88
CA ALA A 295 28.28 -10.87 -11.68
C ALA A 295 27.33 -10.91 -12.88
N VAL A 296 26.05 -10.54 -12.69
CA VAL A 296 25.07 -10.43 -13.79
C VAL A 296 25.51 -9.40 -14.83
N GLU A 297 26.04 -8.25 -14.41
CA GLU A 297 26.51 -7.21 -15.33
C GLU A 297 27.73 -7.68 -16.13
N ALA A 298 28.66 -8.41 -15.50
CA ALA A 298 29.82 -8.98 -16.18
C ALA A 298 29.43 -9.99 -17.27
N SER A 299 28.44 -10.85 -17.00
CA SER A 299 28.01 -11.89 -17.95
C SER A 299 26.97 -11.38 -18.97
N HIS A 300 26.12 -10.43 -18.58
CA HIS A 300 24.93 -10.03 -19.35
C HIS A 300 24.79 -8.52 -19.59
N GLY A 301 25.80 -7.71 -19.27
CA GLY A 301 25.73 -6.25 -19.44
C GLY A 301 25.42 -5.83 -20.88
N LEU A 302 25.90 -6.59 -21.88
CA LEU A 302 25.64 -6.36 -23.30
C LEU A 302 24.39 -7.12 -23.83
N THR A 303 23.63 -7.79 -22.97
CA THR A 303 22.41 -8.48 -23.39
C THR A 303 21.31 -7.45 -23.63
N GLU A 304 20.79 -7.42 -24.86
CA GLU A 304 19.65 -6.57 -25.20
C GLU A 304 18.35 -7.10 -24.58
N LEU A 305 17.64 -6.22 -23.87
CA LEU A 305 16.35 -6.50 -23.26
C LEU A 305 15.32 -5.46 -23.70
N ARG A 306 14.06 -5.90 -23.80
CA ARG A 306 12.92 -4.99 -23.97
C ARG A 306 12.51 -4.47 -22.60
N PHE A 307 12.48 -3.15 -22.44
CA PHE A 307 12.05 -2.43 -21.26
C PHE A 307 10.69 -1.80 -21.49
N ALA A 308 9.86 -1.84 -20.46
CA ALA A 308 8.48 -1.41 -20.51
C ALA A 308 7.98 -1.03 -19.11
N ARG A 309 6.76 -0.49 -19.05
CA ARG A 309 6.09 -0.28 -17.77
C ARG A 309 5.70 -1.61 -17.13
N TRP A 310 5.53 -1.60 -15.82
CA TRP A 310 4.85 -2.68 -15.10
C TRP A 310 3.93 -2.07 -14.03
N HIS A 311 2.98 -2.86 -13.54
CA HIS A 311 2.16 -2.52 -12.38
C HIS A 311 3.04 -2.43 -11.12
N GLY A 312 4.00 -3.34 -10.97
CA GLY A 312 4.95 -3.36 -9.84
C GLY A 312 4.45 -4.02 -8.56
N ASP A 313 3.17 -4.40 -8.57
CA ASP A 313 2.54 -5.28 -7.58
C ASP A 313 1.36 -6.04 -8.21
N TRP A 314 1.56 -6.59 -9.42
CA TRP A 314 0.52 -7.35 -10.12
C TRP A 314 0.23 -8.64 -9.37
N THR A 315 -0.91 -8.68 -8.67
CA THR A 315 -1.27 -9.76 -7.73
C THR A 315 -2.79 -9.97 -7.66
N PRO A 316 -3.26 -11.14 -7.19
CA PRO A 316 -4.70 -11.44 -7.10
C PRO A 316 -5.50 -10.48 -6.21
N TRP A 317 -4.86 -9.85 -5.23
CA TRP A 317 -5.53 -8.91 -4.30
C TRP A 317 -5.57 -7.47 -4.78
N ASN A 318 -4.88 -7.16 -5.89
CA ASN A 318 -4.88 -5.86 -6.54
C ASN A 318 -5.76 -5.81 -7.80
N VAL A 319 -6.52 -6.88 -8.04
CA VAL A 319 -7.45 -7.00 -9.16
C VAL A 319 -8.83 -7.51 -8.71
N GLY A 320 -9.86 -7.09 -9.44
CA GLY A 320 -11.24 -7.46 -9.13
C GLY A 320 -12.18 -7.24 -10.29
N TRP A 321 -13.36 -7.85 -10.21
CA TRP A 321 -14.31 -7.92 -11.32
C TRP A 321 -15.61 -7.19 -10.99
N VAL A 322 -16.16 -6.51 -12.00
CA VAL A 322 -17.53 -5.99 -12.03
C VAL A 322 -18.20 -6.53 -13.28
N GLY A 323 -18.97 -7.61 -13.14
CA GLY A 323 -19.43 -8.36 -14.30
C GLY A 323 -18.23 -8.92 -15.06
N LYS A 324 -17.99 -8.43 -16.29
CA LYS A 324 -16.84 -8.79 -17.14
C LYS A 324 -15.73 -7.73 -17.15
N GLU A 325 -15.93 -6.59 -16.49
CA GLU A 325 -14.91 -5.55 -16.44
C GLU A 325 -13.89 -5.87 -15.34
N LEU A 326 -12.62 -5.90 -15.71
CA LEU A 326 -11.50 -6.03 -14.77
C LEU A 326 -11.13 -4.65 -14.24
N TRP A 327 -11.06 -4.52 -12.92
CA TRP A 327 -10.57 -3.35 -12.20
C TRP A 327 -9.19 -3.66 -11.60
N VAL A 328 -8.26 -2.71 -11.71
CA VAL A 328 -6.87 -2.84 -11.23
C VAL A 328 -6.51 -1.63 -10.38
N TRP A 329 -5.93 -1.85 -9.21
CA TRP A 329 -5.58 -0.80 -8.25
C TRP A 329 -4.24 -1.08 -7.55
N ASP A 330 -3.77 -0.11 -6.75
CA ASP A 330 -2.48 -0.16 -6.02
C ASP A 330 -1.23 -0.04 -6.91
N TRP A 331 -1.18 1.05 -7.67
CA TRP A 331 -0.11 1.35 -8.63
C TRP A 331 1.16 1.97 -8.02
N GLU A 332 1.32 1.93 -6.70
CA GLU A 332 2.39 2.67 -5.99
C GLU A 332 3.81 2.20 -6.30
N HIS A 333 3.92 0.97 -6.79
CA HIS A 333 5.17 0.34 -7.19
C HIS A 333 5.40 0.33 -8.70
N SER A 334 4.50 0.95 -9.48
CA SER A 334 4.65 1.03 -10.93
C SER A 334 5.90 1.84 -11.30
N ALA A 335 6.64 1.33 -12.28
CA ALA A 335 7.81 1.97 -12.86
C ALA A 335 7.73 1.92 -14.39
N PRO A 336 8.28 2.92 -15.12
CA PRO A 336 8.12 3.04 -16.57
C PRO A 336 9.02 2.13 -17.41
N ALA A 337 10.09 1.58 -16.84
CA ALA A 337 11.21 1.06 -17.61
C ALA A 337 11.89 -0.14 -16.93
N VAL A 338 11.15 -1.22 -16.68
CA VAL A 338 11.71 -2.49 -16.18
C VAL A 338 11.76 -3.52 -17.30
N PRO A 339 12.57 -4.59 -17.18
CA PRO A 339 12.52 -5.70 -18.14
C PRO A 339 11.09 -6.23 -18.31
N LEU A 340 10.67 -6.39 -19.57
CA LEU A 340 9.33 -6.86 -19.92
C LEU A 340 9.06 -8.24 -19.31
N GLY A 341 7.91 -8.38 -18.65
CA GLY A 341 7.43 -9.65 -18.10
C GLY A 341 7.40 -9.74 -16.58
N PHE A 342 7.94 -8.75 -15.86
CA PHE A 342 7.99 -8.77 -14.39
C PHE A 342 6.62 -8.98 -13.73
N ASP A 343 5.52 -8.44 -14.28
CA ASP A 343 4.19 -8.63 -13.69
C ASP A 343 3.71 -10.10 -13.72
N LEU A 344 4.05 -10.85 -14.76
CA LEU A 344 3.73 -12.29 -14.84
C LEU A 344 4.49 -13.08 -13.77
N LEU A 345 5.79 -12.80 -13.64
CA LEU A 345 6.63 -13.42 -12.61
C LEU A 345 6.16 -13.06 -11.21
N ASN A 346 5.80 -11.78 -11.01
CA ASN A 346 5.34 -11.26 -9.73
C ASN A 346 4.07 -11.94 -9.26
N TRP A 347 3.11 -12.21 -10.15
CA TRP A 347 1.90 -12.94 -9.79
C TRP A 347 2.23 -14.28 -9.14
N ARG A 348 3.07 -15.10 -9.80
CA ARG A 348 3.42 -16.44 -9.31
C ARG A 348 4.22 -16.39 -8.01
N PHE A 349 5.22 -15.51 -7.95
CA PHE A 349 6.03 -15.32 -6.75
C PHE A 349 5.19 -14.89 -5.54
N GLN A 350 4.33 -13.88 -5.71
CA GLN A 350 3.53 -13.31 -4.63
C GLN A 350 2.43 -14.27 -4.14
N VAL A 351 1.83 -15.07 -5.02
CA VAL A 351 0.90 -16.14 -4.63
C VAL A 351 1.61 -17.16 -3.73
N ALA A 352 2.81 -17.61 -4.10
CA ALA A 352 3.55 -18.57 -3.30
C ALA A 352 3.99 -17.99 -1.95
N VAL A 353 4.65 -16.82 -1.97
CA VAL A 353 5.34 -16.29 -0.79
C VAL A 353 4.41 -15.49 0.12
N ALA A 354 3.74 -14.47 -0.41
CA ALA A 354 2.95 -13.55 0.40
C ALA A 354 1.55 -14.10 0.73
N GLN A 355 0.89 -14.75 -0.23
CA GLN A 355 -0.47 -15.26 -0.02
C GLN A 355 -0.52 -16.61 0.70
N ARG A 356 0.38 -17.54 0.34
CA ARG A 356 0.42 -18.91 0.90
C ARG A 356 1.45 -19.09 2.00
N GLY A 357 2.36 -18.14 2.19
CA GLY A 357 3.42 -18.25 3.21
C GLY A 357 4.43 -19.36 2.92
N LEU A 358 4.62 -19.74 1.66
CA LEU A 358 5.57 -20.79 1.28
C LEU A 358 7.01 -20.26 1.33
N PRO A 359 8.01 -21.16 1.50
CA PRO A 359 9.42 -20.76 1.51
C PRO A 359 9.82 -20.01 0.24
N LEU A 360 10.75 -19.04 0.37
CA LEU A 360 11.26 -18.23 -0.76
C LEU A 360 11.64 -19.06 -1.98
N ARG A 361 12.30 -20.20 -1.77
CA ARG A 361 12.71 -21.13 -2.83
C ARG A 361 11.55 -21.62 -3.70
N THR A 362 10.36 -21.77 -3.12
CA THR A 362 9.14 -22.10 -3.86
C THR A 362 8.73 -20.95 -4.77
N GLY A 363 8.71 -19.73 -4.24
CA GLY A 363 8.44 -18.52 -5.04
C GLY A 363 9.44 -18.32 -6.17
N VAL A 364 10.74 -18.56 -5.91
CA VAL A 364 11.79 -18.54 -6.94
C VAL A 364 11.49 -19.54 -8.05
N ARG A 365 11.24 -20.81 -7.69
CA ARG A 365 10.90 -21.84 -8.69
C ARG A 365 9.66 -21.49 -9.50
N ASP A 366 8.64 -20.96 -8.85
CA ASP A 366 7.38 -20.60 -9.51
C ASP A 366 7.57 -19.39 -10.45
N ALA A 367 8.43 -18.42 -10.09
CA ALA A 367 8.84 -17.34 -10.99
C ALA A 367 9.63 -17.87 -12.21
N PHE A 368 10.57 -18.80 -12.02
CA PHE A 368 11.31 -19.42 -13.13
C PHE A 368 10.41 -20.26 -14.05
N THR A 369 9.46 -20.98 -13.47
CA THR A 369 8.43 -21.71 -14.21
C THR A 369 7.60 -20.73 -15.06
N SER A 370 7.16 -19.63 -14.46
CA SER A 370 6.47 -18.53 -15.18
C SER A 370 7.34 -17.94 -16.30
N ALA A 371 8.64 -17.79 -16.06
CA ALA A 371 9.56 -17.24 -17.05
C ALA A 371 9.63 -18.13 -18.30
N ARG A 372 9.67 -19.45 -18.10
CA ARG A 372 9.67 -20.43 -19.19
C ARG A 372 8.33 -20.52 -19.91
N ASP A 373 7.24 -20.55 -19.15
CA ASP A 373 5.92 -20.98 -19.64
C ASP A 373 5.01 -19.81 -20.07
N GLU A 374 5.17 -18.62 -19.48
CA GLU A 374 4.25 -17.48 -19.70
C GLU A 374 4.88 -16.32 -20.49
N LEU A 375 6.18 -16.06 -20.33
CA LEU A 375 6.86 -15.01 -21.10
C LEU A 375 6.88 -15.21 -22.64
N PRO A 376 6.81 -16.44 -23.21
CA PRO A 376 6.68 -16.60 -24.66
C PRO A 376 5.43 -15.90 -25.22
N ALA A 377 4.32 -15.90 -24.46
CA ALA A 377 3.05 -15.34 -24.91
C ALA A 377 3.07 -13.82 -25.09
N ILE A 378 4.03 -13.13 -24.46
CA ILE A 378 4.23 -11.69 -24.57
C ILE A 378 5.48 -11.32 -25.38
N GLY A 379 6.04 -12.28 -26.12
CA GLY A 379 7.11 -12.07 -27.07
C GLY A 379 8.52 -11.96 -26.47
N VAL A 380 8.76 -12.47 -25.26
CA VAL A 380 10.12 -12.52 -24.70
C VAL A 380 10.91 -13.69 -25.30
N PRO A 381 12.09 -13.44 -25.92
CA PRO A 381 12.92 -14.49 -26.52
C PRO A 381 13.42 -15.52 -25.52
N GLY A 382 13.64 -16.75 -25.96
CA GLY A 382 13.99 -17.89 -25.08
C GLY A 382 15.30 -17.68 -24.32
N GLU A 383 16.27 -17.09 -24.99
CA GLU A 383 17.63 -16.83 -24.53
C GLU A 383 17.72 -15.86 -23.35
N VAL A 384 16.72 -15.01 -23.11
CA VAL A 384 16.72 -14.00 -22.03
C VAL A 384 15.73 -14.29 -20.90
N ARG A 385 14.86 -15.30 -21.02
CA ARG A 385 13.78 -15.55 -20.03
C ARG A 385 14.33 -15.81 -18.62
N GLU A 386 15.40 -16.59 -18.52
CA GLU A 386 16.03 -16.90 -17.24
C GLU A 386 16.66 -15.65 -16.62
N LEU A 387 17.36 -14.85 -17.43
CA LEU A 387 17.90 -13.57 -17.00
C LEU A 387 16.79 -12.64 -16.48
N VAL A 388 15.65 -12.53 -17.17
CA VAL A 388 14.50 -11.73 -16.71
C VAL A 388 14.00 -12.22 -15.34
N ALA A 389 13.98 -13.53 -15.08
CA ALA A 389 13.62 -14.07 -13.78
C ALA A 389 14.61 -13.68 -12.68
N TRP A 390 15.91 -13.74 -12.95
CA TRP A 390 16.93 -13.26 -12.02
C TRP A 390 16.83 -11.77 -11.74
N LEU A 391 16.63 -10.95 -12.78
CA LEU A 391 16.45 -9.50 -12.64
C LEU A 391 15.22 -9.16 -11.79
N TYR A 392 14.12 -9.89 -11.94
CA TYR A 392 12.93 -9.74 -11.10
C TYR A 392 13.25 -10.04 -9.62
N LEU A 393 13.97 -11.12 -9.33
CA LEU A 393 14.34 -11.47 -7.96
C LEU A 393 15.27 -10.43 -7.33
N LEU A 394 16.23 -9.90 -8.09
CA LEU A 394 17.11 -8.82 -7.62
C LEU A 394 16.31 -7.55 -7.28
N GLU A 395 15.34 -7.16 -8.11
CA GLU A 395 14.40 -6.06 -7.79
C GLU A 395 13.65 -6.32 -6.48
N MET A 396 13.15 -7.54 -6.25
CA MET A 396 12.47 -7.91 -4.99
C MET A 396 13.42 -7.88 -3.79
N PHE A 397 14.66 -8.33 -3.93
CA PHE A 397 15.64 -8.34 -2.85
C PHE A 397 16.09 -6.93 -2.48
N VAL A 398 16.38 -6.06 -3.45
CA VAL A 398 16.68 -4.65 -3.18
C VAL A 398 15.48 -3.95 -2.56
N ARG A 399 14.25 -4.22 -3.01
CA ARG A 399 13.03 -3.70 -2.36
C ARG A 399 12.91 -4.15 -0.90
N THR A 400 13.23 -5.41 -0.60
CA THR A 400 13.23 -5.95 0.77
C THR A 400 14.30 -5.27 1.64
N CYS A 401 15.51 -5.09 1.12
CA CYS A 401 16.58 -4.36 1.82
C CYS A 401 16.21 -2.89 2.09
N ARG A 402 15.54 -2.21 1.14
CA ARG A 402 15.04 -0.84 1.35
C ARG A 402 13.99 -0.76 2.45
N LEU A 403 13.04 -1.71 2.46
CA LEU A 403 12.05 -1.83 3.52
C LEU A 403 12.73 -2.00 4.88
N ARG A 404 13.73 -2.88 4.97
CA ARG A 404 14.53 -3.08 6.17
C ARG A 404 15.25 -1.81 6.60
N ALA A 405 15.90 -1.10 5.67
CA ALA A 405 16.60 0.16 5.92
C ALA A 405 15.68 1.27 6.43
N GLY A 406 14.42 1.29 5.98
CA GLY A 406 13.41 2.24 6.46
C GLY A 406 12.93 1.98 7.90
N GLY A 407 13.36 0.89 8.53
CA GLY A 407 12.90 0.45 9.86
C GLY A 407 11.91 -0.72 9.84
N GLY A 408 11.67 -1.31 8.67
CA GLY A 408 10.82 -2.48 8.51
C GLY A 408 11.47 -3.75 9.08
N GLY A 409 10.65 -4.74 9.40
CA GLY A 409 11.11 -6.09 9.70
C GLY A 409 11.42 -6.88 8.42
N TRP A 410 12.16 -7.97 8.55
CA TRP A 410 12.25 -8.97 7.48
C TRP A 410 10.91 -9.71 7.35
N HIS A 411 10.54 -10.05 6.12
CA HIS A 411 9.41 -10.94 5.89
C HIS A 411 9.77 -12.35 6.38
N SER A 412 8.82 -13.08 6.96
CA SER A 412 9.07 -14.41 7.54
C SER A 412 9.63 -15.42 6.53
N GLN A 413 9.37 -15.21 5.24
CA GLN A 413 9.89 -16.03 4.15
C GLN A 413 11.01 -15.36 3.35
N ILE A 414 11.15 -14.02 3.41
CA ILE A 414 12.17 -13.26 2.65
C ILE A 414 13.08 -12.57 3.66
N PHE A 415 14.09 -13.29 4.09
CA PHE A 415 15.02 -12.92 5.15
C PHE A 415 16.47 -13.24 4.74
N PRO A 416 17.48 -12.71 5.43
CA PRO A 416 18.88 -12.74 5.00
C PRO A 416 19.37 -14.10 4.51
N GLU A 417 19.26 -15.15 5.34
CA GLU A 417 19.79 -16.47 5.00
C GLU A 417 19.07 -17.09 3.79
N ALA A 418 17.76 -16.86 3.66
CA ALA A 418 17.00 -17.32 2.49
C ALA A 418 17.45 -16.62 1.20
N ILE A 419 17.64 -15.30 1.27
CA ILE A 419 18.14 -14.49 0.14
C ILE A 419 19.54 -14.96 -0.24
N LEU A 420 20.45 -15.09 0.73
CA LEU A 420 21.83 -15.53 0.50
C LEU A 420 21.89 -16.92 -0.16
N GLY A 421 21.01 -17.84 0.23
CA GLY A 421 20.89 -19.15 -0.41
C GLY A 421 20.52 -19.06 -1.90
N VAL A 422 19.58 -18.18 -2.26
CA VAL A 422 19.18 -17.95 -3.67
C VAL A 422 20.29 -17.25 -4.46
N LEU A 423 20.99 -16.28 -3.86
CA LEU A 423 22.11 -15.59 -4.51
C LEU A 423 23.33 -16.50 -4.75
N GLY A 424 23.46 -17.60 -3.99
CA GLY A 424 24.42 -18.65 -4.27
C GLY A 424 24.15 -19.36 -5.59
N GLU A 425 22.89 -19.61 -5.91
CA GLU A 425 22.46 -20.27 -7.16
C GLU A 425 22.61 -19.34 -8.37
N LEU A 426 22.23 -18.08 -8.21
CA LEU A 426 22.45 -17.06 -9.25
C LEU A 426 23.92 -17.01 -9.68
N ARG A 427 24.84 -16.93 -8.71
CA ARG A 427 26.28 -16.87 -8.99
C ARG A 427 26.86 -18.14 -9.60
N ALA A 428 26.16 -19.27 -9.53
CA ALA A 428 26.55 -20.50 -10.21
C ALA A 428 25.98 -20.57 -11.65
N ALA A 429 24.96 -19.76 -11.95
CA ALA A 429 24.28 -19.73 -13.24
C ALA A 429 24.82 -18.66 -14.20
N VAL A 430 25.40 -17.58 -13.66
CA VAL A 430 26.08 -16.50 -14.42
C VAL A 430 27.58 -16.65 -14.38
#